data_AF-S2W207-F1
#
_entry.id   AF-S2W207-F1
#
_cell.length_a   1.000
_cell.length_b   1.000
_cell.length_c   1.000
_cell.angle_alpha   90.00
_cell.angle_beta   90.00
_cell.angle_gamma   90.00
#
_symmetry.space_group_name_H-M   'P 1'
#
loop_
_entity.id
_entity.type
_entity.pdbx_description
1 polymer ?
#
loop_
_entity_poly.entity_id
_entity_poly.type
_entity_poly.pdbx_seq_one_letter_code
_entity_poly.pdbx_strand_id
1 'polypeptide(L)'
;MTTVDELRAYVRAATSDDAFLASCLTQASELVNARVKTATVPGPILDLATREVAADLFNRRGVRNGIANFDGPDLTPVRVTRDPMRAADDILRPWTGAGIA
;
A
#
# COMPACT_ATOMS: atom_id res chain seq x y z
N MET A 1 -13.38 -3.58 -6.93
CA MET A 1 -12.31 -2.64 -7.29
C MET A 1 -12.40 -1.43 -6.36
N THR A 2 -11.37 -1.21 -5.54
CA THR A 2 -11.34 -0.10 -4.57
C THR A 2 -11.29 1.26 -5.26
N THR A 3 -12.12 2.20 -4.81
CA THR A 3 -12.20 3.56 -5.35
C THR A 3 -11.33 4.56 -4.57
N VAL A 4 -11.08 5.73 -5.15
CA VAL A 4 -10.35 6.82 -4.48
C VAL A 4 -11.08 7.29 -3.22
N ASP A 5 -12.41 7.32 -3.24
CA ASP A 5 -13.21 7.75 -2.09
C ASP A 5 -13.09 6.77 -0.91
N GLU A 6 -13.18 5.47 -1.20
CA GLU A 6 -12.96 4.40 -0.22
C GLU A 6 -11.54 4.44 0.36
N LEU A 7 -10.53 4.65 -0.49
CA LEU A 7 -9.14 4.77 -0.03
C LEU A 7 -8.97 6.03 0.83
N ARG A 8 -9.53 7.17 0.42
CA ARG A 8 -9.46 8.43 1.18
C ARG A 8 -10.06 8.25 2.58
N ALA A 9 -11.23 7.63 2.67
CA ALA A 9 -11.87 7.31 3.95
C ALA A 9 -11.01 6.37 4.79
N TYR A 10 -10.38 5.37 4.16
CA TYR A 10 -9.50 4.41 4.84
C TYR A 10 -8.25 5.06 5.44
N VAL A 11 -7.55 5.91 4.68
CA VAL A 11 -6.33 6.59 5.14
C VAL A 11 -6.58 7.91 5.86
N ARG A 12 -7.84 8.34 5.98
CA ARG A 12 -8.26 9.63 6.56
C ARG A 12 -7.58 10.84 5.89
N ALA A 13 -7.42 10.79 4.58
CA ALA A 13 -6.80 11.85 3.79
C ALA A 13 -7.79 12.98 3.47
N ALA A 14 -7.26 14.17 3.16
CA ALA A 14 -8.06 15.29 2.69
C ALA A 14 -8.43 15.13 1.21
N THR A 15 -9.51 15.77 0.76
CA THR A 15 -9.93 15.76 -0.65
C THR A 15 -8.89 16.40 -1.59
N SER A 16 -7.99 17.22 -1.05
CA SER A 16 -6.84 17.78 -1.78
C SER A 16 -5.84 16.71 -2.24
N ASP A 17 -5.87 15.51 -1.65
CA ASP A 17 -4.94 14.43 -1.96
C ASP A 17 -5.46 13.43 -3.00
N ASP A 18 -6.66 13.63 -3.55
CA ASP A 18 -7.33 12.72 -4.49
C ASP A 18 -6.48 12.30 -5.68
N ALA A 19 -5.81 13.26 -6.32
CA ALA A 19 -4.95 12.98 -7.47
C ALA A 19 -3.77 12.07 -7.08
N PHE A 20 -3.24 12.24 -5.88
CA PHE A 20 -2.15 11.41 -5.37
C PHE A 20 -2.66 10.03 -4.93
N LEU A 21 -3.83 9.95 -4.30
CA LEU A 21 -4.49 8.69 -3.96
C LEU A 21 -4.80 7.86 -5.22
N ALA A 22 -5.26 8.50 -6.30
CA ALA A 22 -5.46 7.85 -7.59
C ALA A 22 -4.16 7.28 -8.15
N SER A 23 -3.06 8.02 -8.08
CA SER A 23 -1.74 7.52 -8.48
C SER A 23 -1.28 6.34 -7.61
N CYS A 24 -1.54 6.37 -6.30
CA CYS A 24 -1.22 5.27 -5.40
C CYS A 24 -2.03 4.01 -5.73
N LEU A 25 -3.32 4.14 -6.05
CA LEU A 25 -4.16 3.01 -6.49
C LEU A 25 -3.65 2.37 -7.79
N THR A 26 -3.25 3.19 -8.77
CA THR A 26 -2.67 2.69 -10.02
C THR A 26 -1.38 1.91 -9.76
N GLN A 27 -0.45 2.50 -9.00
CA GLN A 27 0.82 1.85 -8.65
C GLN A 27 0.61 0.57 -7.84
N ALA A 28 -0.31 0.60 -6.85
CA ALA A 28 -0.65 -0.56 -6.05
C ALA A 28 -1.21 -1.69 -6.91
N SER A 29 -2.08 -1.38 -7.86
CA SER A 29 -2.66 -2.35 -8.78
C SER A 29 -1.58 -3.02 -9.63
N GLU A 30 -0.63 -2.24 -10.17
CA GLU A 30 0.50 -2.77 -10.95
C GLU A 30 1.40 -3.68 -10.10
N LEU A 31 1.74 -3.26 -8.88
CA LEU A 31 2.58 -4.04 -7.97
C LEU A 31 1.91 -5.36 -7.55
N VAL A 32 0.62 -5.32 -7.19
CA VAL A 32 -0.16 -6.51 -6.85
C VAL A 32 -0.27 -7.45 -8.04
N ASN A 33 -0.57 -6.94 -9.24
CA ASN A 33 -0.62 -7.75 -10.45
C ASN A 33 0.74 -8.41 -10.75
N ALA A 34 1.85 -7.68 -10.59
CA ALA A 34 3.20 -8.21 -10.77
C ALA A 34 3.55 -9.32 -9.75
N ARG A 35 3.03 -9.23 -8.52
CA ARG A 35 3.22 -10.25 -7.48
C ARG A 35 2.37 -11.50 -7.73
N VAL A 36 1.14 -11.31 -8.19
CA VAL A 36 0.18 -12.39 -8.46
C VAL A 36 0.58 -13.18 -9.70
N LYS A 37 1.12 -12.52 -10.74
CA LYS A 37 1.52 -13.14 -12.00
C LYS A 37 0.36 -13.96 -12.60
N THR A 38 0.48 -15.29 -12.58
CA THR A 38 -0.51 -16.24 -13.12
C THR A 38 -1.34 -16.94 -12.03
N ALA A 39 -1.14 -16.59 -10.75
CA ALA A 39 -1.89 -17.18 -9.65
C ALA A 39 -3.36 -16.75 -9.68
N THR A 40 -4.26 -17.67 -9.36
CA THR A 40 -5.69 -17.36 -9.23
C THR A 40 -5.98 -16.86 -7.82
N VAL A 41 -6.20 -15.56 -7.69
CA VAL A 41 -6.58 -14.90 -6.43
C VAL A 41 -8.04 -14.44 -6.54
N PRO A 42 -8.89 -14.66 -5.51
CA PRO A 42 -10.24 -14.13 -5.48
C PRO A 42 -10.25 -12.60 -5.59
N GLY A 43 -11.17 -12.05 -6.39
CA GLY A 43 -11.31 -10.60 -6.59
C GLY A 43 -11.35 -9.77 -5.29
N PRO A 44 -12.11 -10.17 -4.25
CA PRO A 44 -12.10 -9.45 -2.98
C PRO A 44 -10.74 -9.42 -2.26
N ILE A 45 -9.90 -10.43 -2.46
CA ILE A 45 -8.55 -10.50 -1.88
C ILE A 45 -7.57 -9.62 -2.66
N LEU A 46 -7.72 -9.54 -4.00
CA LEU A 46 -6.96 -8.59 -4.81
C LEU A 46 -7.30 -7.14 -4.44
N ASP A 47 -8.58 -6.84 -4.23
CA ASP A 47 -9.03 -5.52 -3.79
C ASP A 47 -8.45 -5.18 -2.41
N LEU A 48 -8.48 -6.14 -1.47
CA LEU A 48 -7.87 -5.97 -0.14
C LEU A 48 -6.37 -5.68 -0.24
N ALA A 49 -5.62 -6.51 -0.97
CA ALA A 49 -4.18 -6.34 -1.15
C ALA A 49 -3.83 -4.99 -1.81
N THR A 50 -4.59 -4.61 -2.84
CA THR A 50 -4.40 -3.33 -3.55
C THR A 50 -4.63 -2.15 -2.63
N ARG A 51 -5.68 -2.20 -1.79
CA ARG A 51 -5.96 -1.13 -0.82
C ARG A 51 -4.85 -0.98 0.22
N GLU A 52 -4.33 -2.08 0.76
CA GLU A 52 -3.23 -2.04 1.74
C GLU A 52 -1.95 -1.45 1.14
N VAL A 53 -1.59 -1.84 -0.08
CA VAL A 53 -0.40 -1.29 -0.77
C VAL A 53 -0.59 0.18 -1.09
N ALA A 54 -1.77 0.58 -1.56
CA ALA A 54 -2.07 1.99 -1.84
C ALA A 54 -2.01 2.86 -0.58
N ALA A 55 -2.48 2.34 0.55
CA ALA A 55 -2.39 3.02 1.84
C ALA A 55 -0.94 3.17 2.32
N ASP A 56 -0.11 2.14 2.16
CA ASP A 56 1.32 2.23 2.51
C ASP A 56 2.06 3.23 1.61
N LEU A 57 1.78 3.23 0.30
CA LEU A 57 2.31 4.22 -0.65
C LEU A 57 1.91 5.66 -0.26
N PHE A 58 0.65 5.86 0.15
CA PHE A 58 0.17 7.16 0.58
C PHE A 58 0.92 7.64 1.84
N ASN A 59 1.01 6.78 2.85
CA ASN A 59 1.65 7.09 4.13
C ASN A 59 3.16 7.39 3.98
N ARG A 60 3.82 6.84 2.95
CA ARG A 60 5.21 7.15 2.61
C ARG A 60 5.44 8.54 2.05
N ARG A 61 4.42 9.25 1.59
CA ARG A 61 4.57 10.62 1.06
C ARG A 61 5.20 11.57 2.09
N GLY A 62 4.97 11.34 3.39
CA GLY A 62 5.60 12.09 4.48
C GLY A 62 7.05 11.69 4.78
N VAL A 63 7.59 10.68 4.09
CA VAL A 63 8.81 9.96 4.46
C VAL A 63 9.85 10.11 3.35
N ARG A 64 10.55 11.25 3.28
CA ARG A 64 11.72 11.38 2.40
C ARG A 64 12.85 10.48 2.96
N ASN A 65 13.20 9.41 2.24
CA ASN A 65 14.26 8.43 2.60
C ASN A 65 13.99 7.45 3.78
N GLY A 66 12.73 7.13 4.10
CA GLY A 66 12.42 6.10 5.11
C GLY A 66 12.42 6.57 6.58
N ILE A 67 12.46 7.90 6.80
CA ILE A 67 12.31 8.53 8.12
C ILE A 67 11.02 9.37 8.09
N ALA A 68 10.04 8.98 8.90
CA ALA A 68 8.87 9.81 9.15
C ALA A 68 9.27 10.88 10.18
N ASN A 69 9.30 12.14 9.77
CA ASN A 69 9.48 13.26 10.70
C ASN A 69 8.12 13.57 11.29
N PHE A 70 7.85 13.06 12.48
CA PHE A 70 6.75 13.55 13.31
C PHE A 70 7.25 14.81 14.02
N ASP A 71 6.63 15.96 13.79
CA ASP A 71 6.95 17.19 14.54
C ASP A 71 6.47 17.02 15.99
N GLY A 72 7.37 16.51 16.83
CA GLY A 72 7.19 16.34 18.26
C GLY A 72 8.56 16.24 18.94
N PRO A 73 8.83 16.98 20.02
CA PRO A 73 10.17 17.14 20.59
C PRO A 73 10.78 15.85 21.20
N ASP A 74 10.06 14.72 21.19
CA ASP A 74 10.46 13.48 21.87
C ASP A 74 10.12 12.20 21.09
N LEU A 75 9.90 12.29 19.77
CA LEU A 75 9.54 11.13 18.95
C LEU A 75 10.80 10.52 18.31
N THR A 76 11.16 9.32 18.75
CA THR A 76 12.21 8.53 18.10
C THR A 76 11.78 8.18 16.67
N PRO A 77 12.62 8.45 15.65
CA PRO A 77 12.27 8.17 14.26
C PRO A 77 12.05 6.67 14.05
N VAL A 78 10.83 6.29 13.65
CA VAL A 78 10.49 4.91 13.30
C VAL A 78 10.90 4.64 11.87
N ARG A 79 11.66 3.55 11.66
CA ARG A 79 11.99 3.09 10.30
C ARG A 79 10.74 2.52 9.64
N VAL A 80 10.30 3.15 8.57
CA VAL A 80 9.27 2.58 7.69
C VAL A 80 9.92 1.52 6.81
N THR A 81 9.32 0.33 6.73
CA THR A 81 9.82 -0.76 5.87
C THR A 81 9.94 -0.25 4.43
N ARG A 82 11.02 -0.60 3.69
CA ARG A 82 11.26 -0.08 2.33
C ARG A 82 10.32 -0.62 1.25
N ASP A 83 9.66 -1.76 1.47
CA ASP A 83 8.87 -2.43 0.43
C ASP A 83 7.37 -2.22 0.66
N PRO A 84 6.65 -1.51 -0.24
CA PRO A 84 5.21 -1.26 -0.08
C PRO A 84 4.40 -2.55 -0.27
N MET A 85 4.95 -3.57 -0.92
CA MET A 85 4.32 -4.87 -1.05
C MET A 85 4.30 -5.69 0.24
N ARG A 86 5.06 -5.31 1.27
CA ARG A 86 5.08 -6.04 2.54
C ARG A 86 3.68 -6.13 3.16
N ALA A 87 2.85 -5.10 3.00
CA ALA A 87 1.47 -5.12 3.49
C ALA A 87 0.58 -6.13 2.73
N ALA A 88 0.86 -6.35 1.44
CA ALA A 88 0.15 -7.33 0.61
C ALA A 88 0.77 -8.73 0.61
N ASP A 89 2.03 -8.90 1.03
CA ASP A 89 2.75 -10.16 0.87
C ASP A 89 2.12 -11.28 1.71
N ASP A 90 1.78 -11.00 2.98
CA ASP A 90 1.06 -11.95 3.84
C ASP A 90 -0.36 -12.24 3.33
N ILE A 91 -1.02 -11.24 2.74
CA ILE A 91 -2.34 -11.40 2.12
C ILE A 91 -2.25 -12.26 0.87
N LEU A 92 -1.20 -12.17 0.06
CA LEU A 92 -1.12 -12.90 -1.21
C LEU A 92 -0.42 -14.25 -1.08
N ARG A 93 0.25 -14.51 0.06
CA ARG A 93 1.07 -15.71 0.29
C ARG A 93 0.32 -17.03 0.06
N PRO A 94 -0.93 -17.22 0.55
CA PRO A 94 -1.67 -18.46 0.32
C PRO A 94 -1.97 -18.75 -1.15
N TRP A 95 -2.00 -17.72 -2.01
CA TRP A 95 -2.38 -17.85 -3.41
C TRP A 95 -1.21 -17.86 -4.37
N THR A 96 -0.14 -17.14 -4.04
CA THR A 96 1.04 -16.98 -4.90
C THR A 96 2.15 -18.00 -4.62
N GLY A 97 1.96 -18.85 -3.60
CA GLY A 97 2.98 -19.76 -3.09
C GLY A 97 4.06 -19.04 -2.30
N ALA A 98 4.81 -19.80 -1.48
CA ALA A 98 6.05 -19.27 -0.92
C ALA A 98 6.96 -18.87 -2.09
N GLY A 99 7.36 -17.61 -2.16
CA GLY A 99 8.38 -17.19 -3.12
C GLY A 99 9.58 -18.10 -2.92
N ILE A 100 9.86 -18.96 -3.90
CA ILE A 100 11.12 -19.69 -3.94
C ILE A 100 12.21 -18.62 -4.10
N ALA A 101 12.82 -18.27 -2.97
CA ALA A 101 13.98 -17.41 -2.88
C ALA A 101 15.24 -18.18 -3.27
#